data_AF-G5AXG7-F1
#
_entry.id   AF-G5AXG7-F1
#
_cell.length_a   1.000
_cell.length_b   1.000
_cell.length_c   1.000
_cell.angle_alpha   90.00
_cell.angle_beta   90.00
_cell.angle_gamma   90.00
#
_symmetry.space_group_name_H-M   'P 1'
#
loop_
_entity.id
_entity.type
_entity.pdbx_description
1 polymer ?
#
loop_
_entity_poly.entity_id
_entity_poly.type
_entity_poly.pdbx_seq_one_letter_code
_entity_poly.pdbx_strand_id
1 'polypeptide(L)'
;MYTTKMNGKNTFWNLDRSMVPPEWHRWLRSMTDDPPTTHPLMDRKFIWRNHKFNVTGTPEQYVPYSTTTKKIQEWVPPSTPHE
;
A
#
# COMPACT_ATOMS: atom_id res chain seq x y z
N MET A 1 -9.58 -13.24 -17.17
CA MET A 1 -9.23 -12.60 -18.45
C MET A 1 -8.56 -11.28 -18.10
N TYR A 2 -7.28 -11.12 -18.47
CA TYR A 2 -6.40 -10.04 -18.00
C TYR A 2 -7.11 -8.69 -17.97
N THR A 3 -7.23 -8.10 -16.79
CA THR A 3 -7.98 -6.86 -16.63
C THR A 3 -7.25 -5.77 -17.42
N THR A 4 -7.91 -5.20 -18.42
CA THR A 4 -7.40 -4.06 -19.18
C THR A 4 -7.13 -2.89 -18.25
N LYS A 5 -7.78 -2.85 -17.07
CA LYS A 5 -7.56 -1.82 -16.04
C LYS A 5 -7.41 -2.41 -14.64
N MET A 6 -6.38 -2.01 -13.90
CA MET A 6 -6.22 -2.33 -12.48
C MET A 6 -5.98 -1.06 -11.67
N ASN A 7 -6.73 -0.88 -10.58
CA ASN A 7 -6.72 0.32 -9.73
C ASN A 7 -6.71 1.64 -10.53
N GLY A 8 -7.53 1.71 -11.58
CA GLY A 8 -7.64 2.89 -12.45
C GLY A 8 -6.57 3.04 -13.54
N LYS A 9 -5.49 2.23 -13.54
CA LYS A 9 -4.45 2.27 -14.59
C LYS A 9 -4.73 1.26 -15.70
N ASN A 10 -4.43 1.65 -16.95
CA ASN A 10 -4.48 0.74 -18.09
C ASN A 10 -3.27 -0.20 -18.05
N THR A 11 -3.54 -1.49 -17.89
CA THR A 11 -2.53 -2.55 -17.69
C THR A 11 -2.48 -3.54 -18.84
N PHE A 12 -3.10 -3.19 -19.98
CA PHE A 12 -3.11 -4.07 -21.15
C PHE A 12 -1.70 -4.39 -21.67
N TRP A 13 -0.86 -3.36 -21.80
CA TRP A 13 0.55 -3.50 -22.20
C TRP A 13 1.54 -3.29 -21.06
N ASN A 14 1.13 -2.58 -20.00
CA ASN A 14 1.96 -2.29 -18.83
C ASN A 14 1.65 -3.27 -17.70
N LEU A 15 2.10 -4.51 -17.86
CA LEU A 15 2.00 -5.53 -16.84
C LEU A 15 3.23 -5.45 -15.92
N ASP A 16 2.99 -5.49 -14.61
CA ASP A 16 4.05 -5.53 -13.60
C ASP A 16 3.87 -6.74 -12.69
N ARG A 17 5.00 -7.30 -12.24
CA ARG A 17 5.04 -8.47 -11.35
C ARG A 17 4.37 -8.18 -9.99
N SER A 18 4.42 -6.93 -9.53
CA SER A 18 3.78 -6.53 -8.27
C SER A 18 2.25 -6.52 -8.30
N MET A 19 1.63 -6.72 -9.48
CA MET A 19 0.18 -6.79 -9.64
C MET A 19 -0.43 -8.09 -9.12
N VAL A 20 0.39 -9.12 -8.88
CA VAL A 20 -0.08 -10.40 -8.36
C VAL A 20 -0.52 -10.23 -6.89
N PRO A 21 -1.77 -10.56 -6.53
CA PRO A 21 -2.23 -10.46 -5.15
C PRO A 21 -1.50 -11.48 -4.26
N PRO A 22 -1.40 -11.22 -2.95
CA PRO A 22 -0.58 -12.02 -2.03
C PRO A 22 -1.00 -13.49 -1.96
N GLU A 23 -2.29 -13.79 -2.10
CA GLU A 23 -2.84 -15.15 -2.14
C GLU A 23 -2.25 -15.97 -3.29
N TRP A 24 -2.19 -15.38 -4.48
CA TRP A 24 -1.62 -16.01 -5.67
C TRP A 24 -0.10 -15.95 -5.70
N HIS A 25 0.51 -14.96 -5.05
CA HIS A 25 1.97 -14.81 -5.01
C HIS A 25 2.66 -16.01 -4.34
N ARG A 26 2.04 -16.60 -3.30
CA ARG A 26 2.56 -17.79 -2.60
C ARG A 26 2.62 -19.02 -3.52
N TRP A 27 1.52 -19.29 -4.22
CA TRP A 27 1.40 -20.41 -5.15
C TRP A 27 2.27 -20.22 -6.40
N LEU A 28 2.23 -19.04 -7.02
CA LEU A 28 3.03 -18.71 -8.21
C LEU A 28 4.54 -18.77 -7.94
N ARG A 29 4.96 -18.58 -6.68
CA ARG A 29 6.35 -18.68 -6.26
C ARG A 29 6.73 -20.07 -5.76
N SER A 30 5.86 -21.07 -5.91
CA SER A 30 6.10 -22.46 -5.50
C SER A 30 6.46 -22.60 -4.03
N MET A 31 5.94 -21.71 -3.17
CA MET A 31 6.07 -21.89 -1.72
C MET A 31 5.08 -22.93 -1.18
N THR A 32 4.05 -23.26 -1.96
CA THR A 32 2.97 -24.17 -1.60
C THR A 32 2.35 -24.71 -2.88
N ASP A 33 2.07 -26.00 -2.92
CA ASP A 33 1.45 -26.69 -4.07
C ASP A 33 -0.04 -26.35 -4.20
N ASP A 34 -0.67 -26.02 -3.08
CA ASP A 34 -2.08 -25.67 -3.01
C ASP A 34 -2.37 -24.27 -3.56
N PRO A 35 -3.28 -24.14 -4.56
CA PRO A 35 -3.70 -22.84 -5.06
C PRO A 35 -4.70 -22.18 -4.09
N PRO A 36 -4.80 -20.83 -4.10
CA PRO A 36 -5.71 -20.10 -3.22
C PRO A 36 -7.19 -20.39 -3.50
N THR A 37 -7.52 -20.96 -4.66
CA THR A 37 -8.89 -21.44 -4.97
C THR A 37 -9.30 -22.63 -4.12
N THR A 38 -8.36 -23.53 -3.81
CA THR A 38 -8.63 -24.73 -2.99
C THR A 38 -8.43 -24.44 -1.51
N HIS A 39 -7.41 -23.64 -1.18
CA HIS A 39 -7.05 -23.27 0.19
C HIS A 39 -7.01 -21.74 0.33
N PRO A 40 -8.18 -21.09 0.50
CA PRO A 40 -8.23 -19.64 0.66
C PRO A 40 -7.50 -19.21 1.93
N LEU A 41 -6.88 -18.03 1.90
CA LEU A 41 -6.28 -17.48 3.11
C LEU A 41 -7.39 -17.06 4.09
N MET A 42 -7.11 -17.23 5.37
CA MET A 42 -8.04 -16.82 6.42
C MET A 42 -8.21 -15.29 6.37
N ASP A 43 -9.42 -14.84 6.05
CA ASP A 43 -9.75 -13.41 6.01
C ASP A 43 -9.66 -12.80 7.42
N ARG A 44 -9.07 -11.61 7.50
CA ARG A 44 -8.91 -10.85 8.74
C ARG A 44 -9.31 -9.40 8.47
N LYS A 45 -9.92 -8.76 9.47
CA LYS A 45 -10.48 -7.40 9.37
C LYS A 45 -9.49 -6.34 8.86
N PHE A 46 -8.19 -6.53 9.09
CA PHE A 46 -7.14 -5.59 8.70
C PHE A 46 -6.48 -5.90 7.34
N ILE A 47 -6.78 -7.07 6.74
CA ILE A 47 -6.23 -7.43 5.44
C ILE A 47 -6.86 -6.54 4.36
N TRP A 48 -6.03 -6.08 3.43
CA TRP A 48 -6.49 -5.24 2.35
C TRP A 48 -7.39 -6.02 1.39
N ARG A 49 -8.63 -5.55 1.23
CA ARG A 49 -9.58 -6.13 0.25
C ARG A 49 -9.18 -5.87 -1.19
N ASN A 50 -8.59 -4.70 -1.47
CA ASN A 50 -8.09 -4.35 -2.79
C ASN A 50 -6.56 -4.28 -2.77
N HIS A 51 -5.92 -5.18 -3.51
CA HIS A 51 -4.47 -5.22 -3.65
C HIS A 51 -3.95 -4.00 -4.41
N LYS A 52 -3.01 -3.27 -3.81
CA LYS A 52 -2.29 -2.17 -4.46
C LYS A 52 -0.95 -2.66 -4.99
N PHE A 53 -0.74 -2.52 -6.29
CA PHE A 53 0.55 -2.79 -6.92
C PHE A 53 1.56 -1.69 -6.58
N ASN A 54 2.81 -1.85 -7.02
CA ASN A 54 3.89 -0.91 -6.77
C ASN A 54 3.58 0.50 -7.32
N VAL A 55 3.63 1.51 -6.44
CA VAL A 55 3.31 2.91 -6.73
C VAL A 55 4.56 3.81 -6.78
N THR A 56 5.77 3.25 -6.77
CA THR A 56 7.01 4.03 -6.92
C THR A 56 7.01 4.87 -8.20
N GLY A 57 7.44 6.12 -8.11
CA GLY A 57 7.48 7.05 -9.25
C GLY A 57 6.11 7.66 -9.60
N THR A 58 5.09 7.43 -8.78
CA THR A 58 3.74 8.00 -8.95
C THR A 58 3.43 8.95 -7.79
N PRO A 59 2.41 9.83 -7.91
CA PRO A 59 2.00 10.70 -6.80
C PRO A 59 1.59 9.95 -5.52
N GLU A 60 1.22 8.67 -5.63
CA GLU A 60 0.83 7.81 -4.50
C GLU A 60 2.02 7.08 -3.86
N GLN A 61 3.26 7.38 -4.27
CA GLN A 61 4.44 6.75 -3.70
C GLN A 61 4.59 7.03 -2.20
N TYR A 62 5.19 6.08 -1.48
CA TYR A 62 5.49 6.29 -0.07
C TYR A 62 6.59 7.36 0.11
N VAL A 63 6.29 8.39 0.90
CA VAL A 63 7.24 9.44 1.29
C VAL A 63 7.49 9.31 2.79
N PRO A 64 8.75 9.06 3.22
CA PRO A 64 9.06 8.94 4.64
C PRO A 64 8.89 10.28 5.35
N TYR A 65 8.30 10.26 6.53
CA TYR A 65 8.17 11.40 7.44
C TYR A 65 8.49 10.97 8.87
N SER A 66 8.83 11.93 9.73
CA SER A 66 8.98 11.64 11.16
C SER A 66 7.63 11.30 11.77
N THR A 67 7.46 10.07 12.24
CA THR A 67 6.27 9.65 13.01
C THR A 67 6.33 10.12 14.47
N THR A 68 7.43 10.76 14.88
CA THR A 68 7.59 11.32 16.22
C THR A 68 7.08 12.76 16.29
N THR A 69 6.41 13.08 17.39
CA THR A 69 5.97 14.44 17.70
C THR A 69 7.16 15.31 18.12
N LYS A 70 7.01 16.64 18.00
CA LYS A 70 8.01 17.60 18.47
C LYS A 70 8.28 17.37 19.96
N LYS A 71 9.55 17.19 20.32
CA LYS A 71 9.96 16.92 21.71
C LYS A 71 9.87 18.15 22.61
N ILE A 72 10.23 19.32 22.08
CA ILE A 72 10.31 20.58 22.83
C ILE A 72 9.12 21.44 22.41
N GLN A 73 8.31 21.87 23.37
CA GLN A 73 7.26 22.86 23.13
C GLN A 73 7.88 24.26 23.27
N GLU A 74 7.76 25.07 22.22
CA GLU A 74 8.25 26.45 22.24
C GLU A 74 7.29 27.34 23.02
N TRP A 75 7.84 28.28 23.77
CA TRP A 75 7.03 29.34 24.33
C TRP A 75 6.60 30.30 23.22
N VAL A 76 5.29 30.57 23.12
CA VAL A 76 4.73 31.54 22.18
C VAL A 76 4.52 32.86 22.93
N PRO A 77 5.18 33.96 22.52
CA PRO A 77 5.05 35.24 23.21
C PRO A 77 3.62 35.82 23.11
N PRO A 78 3.15 36.54 24.14
CA PRO A 78 1.91 37.30 24.03
C PRO A 78 2.08 38.41 22.99
N SER A 79 1.10 38.57 22.10
CA SER A 79 1.12 39.59 21.05
C SER A 79 0.67 40.98 21.53
N THR A 80 0.30 41.10 22.81
CA THR A 80 -0.09 42.37 23.40
C THR A 80 1.14 43.23 23.69
N PRO A 81 1.07 44.56 23.43
CA PRO A 81 2.12 45.48 23.84
C PRO A 81 2.33 45.38 25.35
N HIS A 82 3.58 45.50 25.80
CA HIS A 82 3.87 45.70 27.21
C HIS A 82 3.45 47.12 27.59
N GLU A 83 2.50 47.24 28.52
CA GLU A 83 2.08 48.53 29.10
C GLU A 83 3.16 49.11 30.03
#